data_AF-A0A7S2UXE4-F1
#
_entry.id   AF-A0A7S2UXE4-F1
#
_cell.length_a   1.000
_cell.length_b   1.000
_cell.length_c   1.000
_cell.angle_alpha   90.00
_cell.angle_beta   90.00
_cell.angle_gamma   90.00
#
_symmetry.space_group_name_H-M   'P 1'
#
loop_
_entity.id
_entity.type
_entity.pdbx_description
1 polymer ?
#
loop_
_entity_poly.entity_id
_entity_poly.type
_entity_poly.pdbx_seq_one_letter_code
_entity_poly.pdbx_strand_id
1 'polypeptide(L)'
;DAERASRDCWGQPGGLRWGQNMKIATANSLLQMLQDLDSNLHRVVFPFLALHDPGDEVVKFDGTEALFDQCRLESRNAGSQVVPVEGSKHDLVTNITEEVVAHILIWVRHGINKPPPQQQWVTCTWGERDSERVPCTW
;
A
#
# COMPACT_ATOMS: atom_id res chain seq x y z
N ASP A 1 -23.31 -4.30 12.61
CA ASP A 1 -22.61 -3.18 11.93
C ASP A 1 -22.58 -1.84 12.67
N ALA A 2 -23.60 -1.48 13.47
CA ALA A 2 -23.54 -0.26 14.29
C ALA A 2 -22.51 -0.29 15.45
N GLU A 3 -22.20 -1.49 15.97
CA GLU A 3 -21.29 -1.65 17.12
C GLU A 3 -19.83 -1.34 16.77
N ARG A 4 -19.37 -1.72 15.56
CA ARG A 4 -18.00 -1.43 15.07
C ARG A 4 -17.77 0.07 14.92
N ALA A 5 -18.75 0.79 14.36
CA ALA A 5 -18.68 2.24 14.15
C ALA A 5 -18.65 3.09 15.44
N SER A 6 -19.03 2.52 16.59
CA SER A 6 -19.00 3.24 17.88
C SER A 6 -17.59 3.52 18.40
N ARG A 7 -16.57 2.86 17.85
CA ARG A 7 -15.18 2.96 18.32
C ARG A 7 -14.37 4.06 17.64
N ASP A 8 -14.88 4.65 16.55
CA ASP A 8 -14.31 5.82 15.86
C ASP A 8 -14.42 7.13 16.66
N CYS A 9 -14.91 7.09 17.90
CA CYS A 9 -15.04 8.27 18.77
C CYS A 9 -13.76 8.61 19.57
N TRP A 10 -12.59 8.12 19.15
CA TRP A 10 -11.31 8.56 19.72
C TRP A 10 -11.02 10.02 19.32
N GLY A 11 -11.61 10.95 20.07
CA GLY A 11 -11.46 12.39 19.91
C GLY A 11 -12.71 13.14 20.36
N GLN A 12 -12.54 14.32 20.96
CA GLN A 12 -13.69 15.21 21.19
C GLN A 12 -14.20 15.73 19.83
N PRO A 13 -15.53 15.89 19.64
CA PRO A 13 -16.08 16.48 18.42
C PRO A 13 -15.38 17.82 18.10
N GLY A 14 -14.72 17.89 16.95
CA GLY A 14 -13.94 19.05 16.51
C GLY A 14 -12.42 18.98 16.77
N GLY A 15 -11.87 17.84 17.19
CA GLY A 15 -10.47 17.70 17.58
C GLY A 15 -9.61 16.79 16.71
N LEU A 16 -8.86 17.37 15.76
CA LEU A 16 -7.48 16.93 15.47
C LEU A 16 -6.50 17.35 16.60
N ARG A 17 -7.00 17.54 17.83
CA ARG A 17 -6.32 18.32 18.86
C ARG A 17 -6.04 17.47 20.10
N TRP A 18 -4.75 17.31 20.36
CA TRP A 18 -4.19 17.07 21.70
C TRP A 18 -4.33 18.34 22.57
N GLY A 19 -5.54 18.90 22.68
CA GLY A 19 -5.82 20.10 23.49
C GLY A 19 -5.22 21.43 23.00
N GLN A 20 -4.56 21.48 21.84
CA GLN A 20 -3.99 22.72 21.27
C GLN A 20 -4.27 22.86 19.76
N ASN A 21 -4.25 24.09 19.25
CA ASN A 21 -4.26 24.35 17.81
C ASN A 21 -2.99 23.75 17.19
N MET A 22 -3.11 23.03 16.06
CA MET A 22 -1.94 22.68 15.25
C MET A 22 -1.23 23.98 14.85
N LYS A 23 0.06 24.11 15.20
CA LYS A 23 0.85 25.29 14.82
C LYS A 23 0.98 25.31 13.30
N ILE A 24 0.85 26.48 12.67
CA ILE A 24 0.93 26.64 11.21
C ILE A 24 2.24 26.05 10.65
N ALA A 25 3.36 26.22 11.36
CA ALA A 25 4.63 25.63 10.96
C ALA A 25 4.58 24.10 10.89
N THR A 26 3.94 23.45 11.87
CA THR A 26 3.74 21.99 11.88
C THR A 26 2.82 21.53 10.75
N ALA A 27 1.74 22.27 10.48
CA ALA A 27 0.86 21.98 9.35
C ALA A 27 1.60 22.07 8.02
N ASN A 28 2.43 23.10 7.84
CA ASN A 28 3.25 23.27 6.64
C ASN A 28 4.29 22.14 6.48
N SER A 29 4.98 21.75 7.56
CA SER A 29 5.93 20.64 7.50
C SER A 29 5.24 19.30 7.18
N LEU A 30 4.05 19.06 7.74
CA LEU A 30 3.26 17.88 7.41
C LEU A 30 2.85 17.89 5.93
N LEU A 31 2.40 19.03 5.41
CA LEU A 31 2.02 19.17 4.01
C LEU A 31 3.21 18.88 3.07
N GLN A 32 4.38 19.42 3.38
CA GLN A 32 5.61 19.15 2.60
C GLN A 32 5.98 17.66 2.63
N MET A 33 5.88 17.01 3.80
CA MET A 33 6.13 15.57 3.92
C MET A 33 5.14 14.75 3.09
N LEU A 34 3.84 15.12 3.12
CA LEU A 34 2.82 14.44 2.32
C LEU A 34 3.06 14.62 0.82
N GLN A 35 3.46 15.81 0.37
CA GLN A 35 3.82 16.07 -1.02
C GLN A 35 5.04 15.27 -1.46
N ASP A 36 6.06 15.16 -0.59
CA ASP A 36 7.27 14.38 -0.86
C ASP A 36 6.96 12.89 -0.91
N LEU A 37 6.11 12.40 0.00
CA LEU A 37 5.62 11.02 -0.05
C LEU A 37 4.86 10.77 -1.35
N ASP A 38 3.85 11.57 -1.68
CA ASP A 38 3.08 11.40 -2.93
C ASP A 38 3.98 11.35 -4.18
N SER A 39 5.00 12.21 -4.21
CA SER A 39 5.95 12.30 -5.32
C SER A 39 6.99 11.18 -5.36
N ASN A 40 7.20 10.41 -4.28
CA ASN A 40 8.28 9.43 -4.18
C ASN A 40 7.85 8.05 -3.70
N LEU A 41 6.59 7.85 -3.31
CA LEU A 41 6.13 6.59 -2.73
C LEU A 41 6.26 5.41 -3.71
N HIS A 42 6.12 5.68 -5.01
CA HIS A 42 6.40 4.72 -6.08
C HIS A 42 7.85 4.20 -6.12
N ARG A 43 8.80 4.97 -5.57
CA ARG A 43 10.24 4.60 -5.51
C ARG A 43 10.55 3.62 -4.38
N VAL A 44 9.55 3.26 -3.57
CA VAL A 44 9.70 2.26 -2.52
C VAL A 44 10.03 0.90 -3.13
N VAL A 45 11.27 0.45 -2.92
CA VAL A 45 11.81 -0.81 -3.45
C VAL A 45 11.58 -2.01 -2.53
N PHE A 46 11.07 -1.81 -1.32
CA PHE A 46 10.82 -2.90 -0.36
C PHE A 46 9.36 -3.39 -0.43
N PRO A 47 9.11 -4.70 -0.30
CA PRO A 47 7.76 -5.25 -0.22
C PRO A 47 6.89 -4.56 0.82
N PHE A 48 5.66 -4.21 0.46
CA PHE A 48 4.66 -3.68 1.39
C PHE A 48 3.28 -4.34 1.23
N LEU A 49 2.49 -4.33 2.30
CA LEU A 49 1.10 -4.77 2.31
C LEU A 49 0.20 -3.55 2.53
N ALA A 50 -0.74 -3.32 1.61
CA ALA A 50 -1.81 -2.36 1.78
C ALA A 50 -3.12 -3.11 2.07
N LEU A 51 -3.74 -2.84 3.21
CA LEU A 51 -5.09 -3.29 3.55
C LEU A 51 -6.00 -2.06 3.47
N HIS A 52 -7.07 -2.13 2.70
CA HIS A 52 -7.94 -0.97 2.48
C HIS A 52 -9.37 -1.42 2.14
N ASP A 53 -10.38 -0.83 2.78
CA ASP A 53 -11.78 -1.00 2.40
C ASP A 53 -12.11 -0.25 1.11
N PRO A 54 -12.62 -0.91 0.05
CA PRO A 54 -13.16 -0.22 -1.13
C PRO A 54 -14.30 0.77 -0.81
N GLY A 55 -15.00 0.54 0.30
CA GLY A 55 -16.06 1.41 0.81
C GLY A 55 -15.58 2.58 1.69
N ASP A 56 -14.27 2.80 1.85
CA ASP A 56 -13.78 3.94 2.63
C ASP A 56 -14.18 5.28 1.99
N GLU A 57 -14.84 6.12 2.78
CA GLU A 57 -15.29 7.45 2.35
C GLU A 57 -14.23 8.53 2.59
N VAL A 58 -13.24 8.27 3.45
CA VAL A 58 -12.17 9.19 3.85
C VAL A 58 -11.02 9.15 2.84
N VAL A 59 -10.53 7.95 2.53
CA VAL A 59 -9.49 7.72 1.52
C VAL A 59 -10.05 6.86 0.41
N LYS A 60 -9.82 7.27 -0.85
CA LYS A 60 -10.35 6.53 -2.01
C LYS A 60 -9.46 5.34 -2.34
N PHE A 61 -10.06 4.18 -2.49
CA PHE A 61 -9.38 2.93 -2.85
C PHE A 61 -8.62 3.04 -4.18
N ASP A 62 -9.19 3.73 -5.17
CA ASP A 62 -8.54 4.00 -6.48
C ASP A 62 -7.14 4.60 -6.35
N GLY A 63 -6.92 5.46 -5.34
CA GLY A 63 -5.60 6.04 -5.08
C GLY A 63 -4.57 5.01 -4.59
N THR A 64 -5.03 4.01 -3.83
CA THR A 64 -4.19 2.89 -3.39
C THR A 64 -3.83 1.97 -4.55
N GLU A 65 -4.79 1.67 -5.43
CA GLU A 65 -4.53 0.89 -6.64
C GLU A 65 -3.55 1.59 -7.58
N ALA A 66 -3.76 2.89 -7.84
CA ALA A 66 -2.88 3.68 -8.69
C ALA A 66 -1.45 3.72 -8.16
N LEU A 67 -1.28 3.94 -6.85
CA LEU A 67 0.02 3.89 -6.20
C LEU A 67 0.67 2.51 -6.35
N PHE A 68 -0.09 1.44 -6.14
CA PHE A 68 0.42 0.09 -6.23
C PHE A 68 0.88 -0.26 -7.64
N ASP A 69 0.10 0.09 -8.66
CA ASP A 69 0.48 -0.09 -10.06
C ASP A 69 1.76 0.68 -10.39
N GLN A 70 1.90 1.91 -9.90
CA GLN A 70 3.11 2.69 -10.09
C GLN A 70 4.34 2.03 -9.42
N CYS A 71 4.20 1.59 -8.17
CA CYS A 71 5.23 0.80 -7.48
C CYS A 71 5.61 -0.46 -8.28
N ARG A 72 4.62 -1.20 -8.80
CA ARG A 72 4.88 -2.44 -9.55
C ARG A 72 5.67 -2.18 -10.82
N LEU A 73 5.36 -1.10 -11.54
CA LEU A 73 6.03 -0.71 -12.77
C LEU A 73 7.48 -0.24 -12.52
N GLU A 74 7.69 0.58 -11.49
CA GLU A 74 8.96 1.28 -11.30
C GLU A 74 9.96 0.51 -10.43
N SER A 75 9.52 -0.13 -9.35
CA SER A 75 10.43 -0.64 -8.32
C SER A 75 10.65 -2.16 -8.37
N ARG A 76 10.10 -2.86 -9.38
CA ARG A 76 10.13 -4.34 -9.52
C ARG A 76 9.76 -5.07 -8.22
N ASN A 77 8.87 -4.46 -7.46
CA ASN A 77 8.58 -4.85 -6.10
C ASN A 77 7.58 -6.01 -6.04
N ALA A 78 8.08 -7.20 -6.31
CA ALA A 78 7.26 -8.40 -6.48
C ALA A 78 6.69 -9.01 -5.18
N GLY A 79 7.01 -8.41 -4.03
CA GLY A 79 6.46 -8.82 -2.74
C GLY A 79 5.31 -7.93 -2.25
N SER A 80 4.99 -6.86 -2.98
CA SER A 80 3.94 -5.95 -2.55
C SER A 80 2.55 -6.52 -2.87
N GLN A 81 1.57 -6.22 -2.03
CA GLN A 81 0.19 -6.67 -2.19
C GLN A 81 -0.80 -5.61 -1.72
N VAL A 82 -1.92 -5.45 -2.45
CA VAL A 82 -3.12 -4.77 -1.98
C VAL A 82 -4.17 -5.83 -1.66
N VAL A 83 -4.81 -5.73 -0.50
CA VAL A 83 -5.92 -6.62 -0.10
C VAL A 83 -7.13 -5.75 0.23
N PRO A 84 -8.21 -5.85 -0.56
CA PRO A 84 -9.47 -5.23 -0.21
C PRO A 84 -10.08 -5.92 1.01
N VAL A 85 -10.57 -5.13 1.96
CA VAL A 85 -11.18 -5.61 3.22
C VAL A 85 -12.51 -4.91 3.43
N GLU A 86 -13.55 -5.46 2.83
CA GLU A 86 -14.88 -4.83 2.73
C GLU A 86 -15.53 -4.58 4.09
N GLY A 87 -16.10 -3.39 4.27
CA GLY A 87 -16.86 -3.01 5.46
C GLY A 87 -16.01 -2.75 6.70
N SER A 88 -14.68 -2.68 6.55
CA SER A 88 -13.73 -2.36 7.62
C SER A 88 -13.57 -0.86 7.86
N LYS A 89 -14.04 -0.01 6.94
CA LYS A 89 -13.96 1.46 6.99
C LYS A 89 -12.52 1.97 7.13
N HIS A 90 -12.37 3.27 7.43
CA HIS A 90 -11.08 3.93 7.52
C HIS A 90 -10.19 3.37 8.66
N ASP A 91 -10.75 3.11 9.84
CA ASP A 91 -9.98 2.59 10.99
C ASP A 91 -9.98 1.05 11.05
N LEU A 92 -9.26 0.45 10.10
CA LEU A 92 -9.06 -0.99 9.98
C LEU A 92 -8.56 -1.64 11.28
N VAL A 93 -7.59 -1.00 11.94
CA VAL A 93 -6.91 -1.55 13.12
C VAL A 93 -7.89 -1.69 14.28
N THR A 94 -8.84 -0.77 14.42
CA THR A 94 -9.87 -0.84 15.47
C THR A 94 -11.07 -1.70 15.07
N ASN A 95 -11.48 -1.66 13.81
CA ASN A 95 -12.71 -2.31 13.35
C ASN A 95 -12.56 -3.83 13.15
N ILE A 96 -11.38 -4.27 12.69
CA ILE A 96 -11.09 -5.67 12.33
C ILE A 96 -9.68 -6.09 12.76
N THR A 97 -9.27 -5.75 13.99
CA THR A 97 -7.90 -5.99 14.51
C THR A 97 -7.39 -7.40 14.26
N GLU A 98 -8.18 -8.42 14.57
CA GLU A 98 -7.77 -9.83 14.45
C GLU A 98 -7.53 -10.23 12.99
N GLU A 99 -8.36 -9.74 12.07
CA GLU A 99 -8.24 -9.98 10.64
C GLU A 99 -7.03 -9.24 10.04
N VAL A 100 -6.79 -7.99 10.45
CA VAL A 100 -5.58 -7.23 10.10
C VAL A 100 -4.33 -7.99 10.54
N VAL A 101 -4.29 -8.49 11.78
CA VAL A 101 -3.18 -9.30 12.29
C VAL A 101 -3.02 -10.57 11.46
N ALA A 102 -4.12 -11.25 11.11
CA ALA A 102 -4.07 -12.44 10.27
C ALA A 102 -3.47 -12.15 8.88
N HIS A 103 -3.90 -11.08 8.21
CA HIS A 103 -3.34 -10.66 6.92
C HIS A 103 -1.85 -10.33 7.00
N ILE A 104 -1.43 -9.61 8.04
CA ILE A 104 -0.01 -9.30 8.28
C ILE A 104 0.79 -10.58 8.46
N LEU A 105 0.32 -11.52 9.28
CA LEU A 105 1.03 -12.80 9.51
C LEU A 105 1.13 -13.64 8.25
N ILE A 106 0.07 -13.70 7.43
CA ILE A 106 0.07 -14.39 6.13
C ILE A 106 1.11 -13.73 5.21
N TRP A 107 1.08 -12.41 5.09
CA TRP A 107 2.00 -11.67 4.23
C TRP A 107 3.46 -11.77 4.69
N VAL A 108 3.74 -11.74 5.99
CA VAL A 108 5.10 -11.93 6.52
C VAL A 108 5.61 -13.34 6.20
N ARG A 109 4.77 -14.36 6.37
CA ARG A 109 5.15 -15.75 6.10
C ARG A 109 5.39 -16.02 4.61
N HIS A 110 4.56 -15.45 3.74
CA HIS A 110 4.49 -15.84 2.33
C HIS A 110 4.86 -14.74 1.32
N GLY A 111 4.77 -13.48 1.70
CA GLY A 111 5.01 -12.31 0.83
C GLY A 111 6.47 -11.84 0.87
N ILE A 112 7.06 -11.74 2.06
CA ILE A 112 8.44 -11.24 2.24
C ILE A 112 9.49 -12.23 1.71
N ASN A 113 9.23 -13.54 1.81
CA ASN A 113 10.16 -14.59 1.42
C ASN A 113 10.03 -15.03 -0.05
N LYS A 114 9.18 -14.39 -0.85
CA LYS A 114 9.18 -14.68 -2.29
C LYS A 114 10.52 -14.21 -2.84
N PRO A 115 11.32 -15.09 -3.47
CA PRO A 115 12.48 -14.61 -4.21
C PRO A 115 11.97 -13.54 -5.19
N PRO A 116 12.69 -12.41 -5.36
CA PRO A 116 12.35 -11.49 -6.44
C PRO A 116 12.22 -12.33 -7.71
N PRO A 117 11.23 -12.06 -8.58
CA PRO A 117 11.00 -12.84 -9.78
C PRO A 117 12.35 -12.95 -10.44
N GLN A 118 12.92 -14.16 -10.39
CA GLN A 118 14.15 -14.41 -11.10
C GLN A 118 13.83 -13.93 -12.51
N GLN A 119 14.67 -13.07 -13.08
CA GLN A 119 14.61 -12.81 -14.51
C GLN A 119 14.74 -14.19 -15.15
N GLN A 120 13.61 -14.86 -15.37
CA GLN A 120 13.53 -16.01 -16.22
C GLN A 120 13.86 -15.41 -17.55
N TRP A 121 15.10 -15.58 -17.97
CA TRP A 121 15.48 -15.48 -19.35
C TRP A 121 14.56 -16.47 -20.05
N VAL A 122 13.44 -15.97 -20.58
CA VAL A 122 12.64 -16.76 -21.50
C VAL A 122 13.56 -16.91 -22.70
N THR A 123 14.19 -18.08 -22.82
CA THR A 123 14.79 -18.47 -24.08
C THR A 123 13.62 -18.62 -25.06
N CYS A 124 13.28 -17.52 -25.72
CA CYS A 124 12.43 -17.58 -26.90
C CYS A 124 13.24 -18.36 -27.94
N THR A 125 13.00 -19.67 -28.03
CA THR A 125 13.49 -20.49 -29.13
C THR A 125 12.65 -20.15 -30.36
N TRP A 126 12.90 -18.99 -30.95
CA TRP A 126 12.58 -18.78 -32.36
C TRP A 126 13.70 -19.43 -33.16
N GLY A 127 13.31 -20.27 -34.12
CA GLY A 127 14.17 -21.25 -34.76
C GLY A 127 15.52 -20.72 -35.23
N GLU A 128 16.53 -21.57 -35.06
CA GLU A 128 17.81 -21.64 -35.78
C GLU A 128 18.16 -20.41 -36.65
N ARG A 129 18.58 -19.32 -36.00
CA ARG A 129 19.64 -18.42 -36.50
C ARG A 129 20.01 -17.39 -35.42
N ASP A 130 21.29 -17.45 -35.04
CA ASP A 130 22.10 -16.46 -34.30
C ASP A 130 21.47 -15.76 -33.09
N SER A 131 21.97 -16.16 -31.92
CA SER A 131 21.53 -15.76 -30.59
C SER A 131 22.03 -14.38 -30.16
N GLU A 132 21.27 -13.34 -30.47
CA GLU A 132 21.35 -12.07 -29.73
C GLU A 132 20.42 -12.10 -28.50
N ARG A 133 21.01 -11.95 -27.31
CA ARG A 133 20.26 -11.81 -26.06
C ARG A 133 19.72 -10.39 -25.95
N VAL A 134 18.46 -10.18 -26.33
CA VAL A 134 17.78 -8.91 -26.08
C VAL A 134 16.95 -9.04 -24.80
N PRO A 135 17.13 -8.16 -23.80
CA PRO A 135 16.29 -8.19 -22.60
C PRO A 135 14.86 -7.78 -22.95
N CYS A 136 13.89 -8.66 -22.69
CA CYS A 136 12.47 -8.33 -22.76
C CYS A 136 12.14 -7.34 -21.63
N THR A 137 11.65 -6.17 -22.03
CA THR A 137 10.95 -5.23 -21.15
C THR A 137 9.45 -5.47 -21.37
N TRP A 138 8.71 -5.71 -20.29
CA TRP A 138 7.25 -5.73 -20.27
C TRP A 138 6.75 -4.33 -19.98
#